data_AF-A0A1N6FAI8-F1
#
_entry.id   AF-A0A1N6FAI8-F1
#
_cell.length_a   1.000
_cell.length_b   1.000
_cell.length_c   1.000
_cell.angle_alpha   90.00
_cell.angle_beta   90.00
_cell.angle_gamma   90.00
#
_symmetry.space_group_name_H-M   'P 1'
#
loop_
_entity.id
_entity.type
_entity.pdbx_description
1 polymer ?
#
loop_
_entity_poly.entity_id
_entity_poly.type
_entity_poly.pdbx_seq_one_letter_code
_entity_poly.pdbx_strand_id
1 'polypeptide(L)' 'MSKSTSYKENYAKLRNIAERLNQPEELDIDQLVPLVDEAAKAYQACKQRIEAVEKALSAKLGELEDDHGE' A
#
# COMPACT_ATOMS: atom_id res chain seq x y z
N MET A 1 14.07 9.79 -13.92
CA MET A 1 13.52 9.78 -12.55
C MET A 1 12.39 8.77 -12.52
N SER A 2 12.62 7.60 -11.93
CA SER A 2 11.65 6.51 -11.93
C SER A 2 10.43 6.94 -11.13
N LYS A 3 9.29 7.10 -11.79
CA LYS A 3 7.97 7.23 -11.16
C LYS A 3 7.65 5.90 -10.48
N SER A 4 8.33 5.61 -9.37
CA SER A 4 7.82 4.65 -8.41
C SER A 4 6.52 5.27 -7.92
N THR A 5 5.36 4.77 -8.36
CA THR A 5 4.07 5.21 -7.82
C THR A 5 4.17 5.17 -6.31
N SER A 6 4.12 6.34 -5.68
CA SER A 6 4.40 6.50 -4.26
C SER A 6 3.39 5.72 -3.43
N TYR A 7 3.79 5.23 -2.25
CA TYR A 7 2.86 4.69 -1.26
C TYR A 7 1.62 5.60 -1.10
N LYS A 8 1.85 6.91 -1.05
CA LYS A 8 0.79 7.92 -0.92
C LYS A 8 -0.22 7.88 -2.07
N GLU A 9 0.24 7.69 -3.30
CA GLU A 9 -0.62 7.65 -4.49
C GLU A 9 -1.46 6.37 -4.51
N ASN A 10 -0.85 5.22 -4.24
CA ASN A 10 -1.57 3.95 -4.16
C ASN A 10 -2.55 3.91 -2.99
N TYR A 11 -2.19 4.49 -1.85
CA TYR A 11 -3.08 4.63 -0.70
C TYR A 11 -4.27 5.54 -1.01
N ALA A 12 -4.06 6.67 -1.69
CA ALA A 12 -5.15 7.54 -2.12
C ALA A 12 -6.11 6.82 -3.09
N LYS A 13 -5.58 6.05 -4.05
CA LYS A 13 -6.41 5.22 -4.94
C LYS A 13 -7.24 4.20 -4.17
N LEU A 14 -6.60 3.46 -3.26
CA LEU A 14 -7.27 2.45 -2.44
C LEU A 14 -8.42 3.07 -1.63
N ARG A 15 -8.17 4.24 -1.01
CA ARG A 15 -9.18 5.00 -0.27
C ARG A 15 -10.36 5.40 -1.16
N ASN A 16 -10.09 5.98 -2.34
CA ASN A 16 -11.13 6.41 -3.26
C ASN A 16 -11.99 5.23 -3.74
N ILE A 17 -11.36 4.08 -4.01
CA ILE A 17 -12.10 2.87 -4.42
C ILE A 17 -12.97 2.36 -3.26
N ALA A 18 -12.46 2.36 -2.03
CA ALA A 18 -13.23 1.98 -0.85
C ALA A 18 -14.43 2.92 -0.61
N GLU A 19 -14.24 4.23 -0.80
CA GLU A 19 -15.32 5.22 -0.72
C GLU A 19 -16.40 4.94 -1.77
N ARG A 20 -16.02 4.63 -3.02
CA ARG A 20 -16.97 4.26 -4.09
C ARG A 20 -17.71 2.96 -3.79
N LEU A 21 -17.01 1.91 -3.33
CA LEU A 21 -17.63 0.62 -3.00
C LEU A 21 -18.64 0.72 -1.85
N ASN A 22 -18.50 1.72 -0.97
CA ASN A 22 -19.46 2.01 0.09
C ASN A 22 -20.71 2.76 -0.40
N GLN A 23 -20.78 3.15 -1.67
CA GLN A 23 -21.93 3.80 -2.31
C GLN A 23 -22.51 2.89 -3.42
N PRO A 24 -23.07 1.71 -3.06
CA PRO A 24 -23.49 0.71 -4.02
C PRO A 24 -24.65 1.16 -4.92
N GLU A 25 -25.44 2.15 -4.51
CA GLU A 25 -26.56 2.70 -5.27
C GLU A 25 -26.16 3.49 -6.53
N GLU A 26 -24.92 3.99 -6.58
CA GLU A 26 -24.37 4.72 -7.74
C GLU A 26 -23.47 3.84 -8.62
N LEU A 27 -23.33 2.55 -8.27
CA LEU A 27 -22.28 1.68 -8.78
C LEU A 27 -22.87 0.58 -9.68
N ASP A 28 -22.41 0.54 -10.92
CA ASP A 28 -22.78 -0.50 -11.89
C ASP A 28 -22.16 -1.85 -11.50
N ILE A 29 -22.96 -2.92 -11.57
CA ILE A 29 -22.53 -4.29 -11.25
C ILE A 29 -21.33 -4.72 -12.11
N ASP A 30 -21.28 -4.29 -13.36
CA ASP A 30 -20.20 -4.60 -14.29
C ASP A 30 -18.89 -3.88 -13.92
N GLN A 31 -18.96 -2.84 -13.09
CA GLN A 31 -17.80 -2.08 -12.61
C GLN A 31 -17.20 -2.63 -11.31
N LEU A 32 -17.89 -3.56 -10.63
CA LEU A 32 -17.41 -4.13 -9.36
C LEU A 32 -16.08 -4.87 -9.51
N VAL A 33 -15.99 -5.79 -10.48
CA VAL A 33 -14.79 -6.60 -10.70
C VAL A 33 -13.58 -5.72 -11.06
N PRO A 34 -13.66 -4.78 -12.03
CA PRO A 34 -12.57 -3.85 -12.32
C PRO A 34 -12.11 -3.02 -11.12
N LEU A 35 -13.04 -2.54 -10.29
CA LEU A 35 -12.72 -1.75 -9.10
C LEU A 35 -11.97 -2.56 -8.05
N VAL A 36 -12.41 -3.80 -7.80
CA VAL A 36 -11.74 -4.70 -6.86
C VAL A 36 -10.34 -5.06 -7.35
N ASP A 37 -10.17 -5.30 -8.65
CA ASP A 37 -8.84 -5.57 -9.24
C ASP A 37 -7.89 -4.37 -9.12
N GLU A 38 -8.39 -3.15 -9.33
CA GLU A 38 -7.59 -1.94 -9.13
C GLU A 38 -7.22 -1.74 -7.66
N ALA A 39 -8.17 -1.98 -6.74
CA ALA A 39 -7.92 -1.93 -5.30
C ALA A 39 -6.86 -2.97 -4.89
N ALA A 40 -6.94 -4.20 -5.39
CA ALA A 40 -5.97 -5.25 -5.10
C ALA A 40 -4.55 -4.87 -5.55
N LYS A 41 -4.41 -4.27 -6.74
CA LYS A 41 -3.12 -3.76 -7.24
C LYS A 41 -2.57 -2.63 -6.38
N ALA A 42 -3.41 -1.64 -6.03
CA ALA A 42 -3.03 -0.53 -5.17
C ALA A 42 -2.61 -1.02 -3.78
N TYR A 43 -3.35 -1.98 -3.21
CA TYR A 43 -3.04 -2.61 -1.94
C TYR A 43 -1.68 -3.34 -1.98
N GLN A 44 -1.43 -4.16 -3.01
CA GLN A 44 -0.15 -4.87 -3.16
C GLN A 44 1.03 -3.89 -3.21
N ALA A 45 0.91 -2.79 -3.96
CA ALA A 45 1.94 -1.77 -4.02
C ALA A 45 2.18 -1.09 -2.64
N CYS A 46 1.11 -0.80 -1.90
CA CYS A 46 1.21 -0.29 -0.53
C CYS A 46 1.93 -1.29 0.40
N LYS A 47 1.51 -2.55 0.36
CA LYS A 47 2.08 -3.64 1.16
C LYS A 47 3.57 -3.81 0.93
N GLN A 48 4.00 -3.91 -0.34
CA GLN A 48 5.42 -4.03 -0.70
C GLN A 48 6.25 -2.87 -0.16
N ARG A 49 5.69 -1.65 -0.15
CA ARG A 49 6.41 -0.49 0.37
C ARG A 49 6.52 -0.51 1.90
N ILE A 50 5.49 -0.97 2.59
CA ILE A 50 5.52 -1.18 4.06
C ILE A 50 6.58 -2.23 4.40
N GLU A 51 6.55 -3.40 3.76
CA GLU A 51 7.52 -4.48 4.00
C GLU A 51 8.97 -4.03 3.76
N ALA A 52 9.20 -3.24 2.71
CA ALA A 52 10.53 -2.68 2.43
C ALA A 52 10.99 -1.71 3.51
N VAL A 53 10.08 -0.91 4.08
CA VAL A 53 10.39 0.02 5.18
C VAL A 53 10.61 -0.74 6.48
N GLU A 54 9.77 -1.71 6.80
CA GLU A 54 9.93 -2.59 7.96
C GLU A 54 11.29 -3.29 7.93
N LYS A 55 11.66 -3.90 6.80
CA LYS A 55 12.97 -4.54 6.64
C LYS A 55 14.13 -3.56 6.83
N ALA A 56 14.03 -2.36 6.27
CA ALA A 56 15.07 -1.34 6.41
C ALA A 56 15.20 -0.84 7.86
N LEU A 57 14.07 -0.68 8.55
CA LEU A 57 14.03 -0.26 9.94
C LEU A 57 14.56 -1.37 10.86
N SER A 58 14.15 -2.62 10.67
CA SER A 58 14.68 -3.75 11.45
C SER A 58 16.18 -3.92 11.26
N ALA A 59 16.70 -3.75 10.04
CA ALA A 59 18.15 -3.77 9.82
C ALA A 59 18.85 -2.63 10.59
N LYS A 60 18.31 -1.40 10.48
CA LYS A 60 18.86 -0.22 11.18
C LYS A 60 18.80 -0.33 12.70
N LEU A 61 17.74 -0.90 13.25
CA LEU A 61 17.56 -1.06 14.69
C LEU A 61 18.37 -2.25 15.24
N GLY A 62 18.45 -3.38 14.51
CA GLY A 62 19.31 -4.51 14.87
C GLY A 62 20.79 -4.13 14.89
N GLU A 63 21.24 -3.30 13.95
CA GLU A 63 22.60 -2.71 13.96
C GLU A 63 22.89 -1.88 15.22
N LEU A 64 21.88 -1.35 15.91
CA LEU A 64 22.05 -0.55 17.14
C LEU A 64 22.03 -1.38 18.42
N GLU A 65 21.51 -2.61 18.36
CA GLU A 65 21.43 -3.52 19.52
C GLU A 65 22.73 -4.34 19.70
N ASP A 66 23.51 -4.52 18.63
CA ASP A 66 24.78 -5.27 18.65
C ASP A 66 26.01 -4.42 19.08
N ASP A 67 25.88 -3.09 19.25
CA ASP A 67 27.01 -2.16 19.54
C ASP A 67 27.22 -1.87 21.04
N HIS A 68 26.46 -2.49 21.95
CA HIS A 68 26.57 -2.27 23.41
C HIS A 68 27.20 -3.43 24.20
N GLY A 69 27.98 -4.29 23.54
CA GLY A 69 28.64 -5.44 24.14
C GLY A 69 30.18 -5.39 24.10
N GLU A 70 30.80 -4.39 24.73
CA GLU A 70 32.19 -4.46 25.21
C GLU A 70 32.29 -4.07 26.69
#